data_AF-A0A2G9YN34-F1
#
_entry.id   AF-A0A2G9YN34-F1
#
_cell.length_a   1.000
_cell.length_b   1.000
_cell.length_c   1.000
_cell.angle_alpha   90.00
_cell.angle_beta   90.00
_cell.angle_gamma   90.00
#
_symmetry.space_group_name_H-M   'P 1'
#
loop_
_entity.id
_entity.type
_entity.pdbx_description
1 polymer ?
#
loop_
_entity_poly.entity_id
_entity_poly.type
_entity_poly.pdbx_seq_one_letter_code
_entity_poly.pdbx_strand_id
1 'polypeptide(L)'
;MCSLNMAERLLTVRDVSLILGVSEKEVMDLVETKQLAAYKVGGVYIRFKQEQITEFRKSFKPASKKTIVSQKYALKDRVSDFFYFNDFYILSILIIALILVIIFQEY
;
A
#
# COMPACT_ATOMS: atom_id res chain seq x y z
N MET A 1 16.55 35.38 8.07
CA MET A 1 15.08 35.40 8.06
C MET A 1 14.62 33.99 7.67
N CYS A 2 14.36 33.12 8.65
CA CYS A 2 13.86 31.76 8.40
C CYS A 2 12.48 31.65 9.06
N SER A 3 11.46 31.54 8.22
CA SER A 3 10.07 31.35 8.64
C SER A 3 9.90 29.92 9.13
N LEU A 4 9.68 29.78 10.44
CA LEU A 4 9.15 28.58 11.07
C LEU A 4 7.68 28.44 10.67
N ASN A 5 7.41 27.51 9.75
CA ASN A 5 6.08 26.91 9.59
C ASN A 5 6.28 25.41 9.42
N MET A 6 6.73 24.77 10.50
CA MET A 6 6.80 23.32 10.61
C MET A 6 5.43 22.84 11.11
N ALA A 7 4.44 22.83 10.22
CA ALA A 7 3.26 22.03 10.47
C ALA A 7 3.75 20.59 10.57
N GLU A 8 3.62 19.97 11.74
CA GLU A 8 3.96 18.55 11.94
C GLU A 8 3.04 17.70 11.05
N ARG A 9 3.46 17.49 9.79
CA ARG A 9 2.70 16.72 8.83
C ARG A 9 2.88 15.25 9.16
N LEU A 10 1.84 14.67 9.76
CA LEU A 10 1.74 13.24 9.99
C LEU A 10 1.43 12.54 8.67
N LEU A 11 2.40 11.78 8.19
CA LEU A 11 2.30 10.99 6.97
C LEU A 11 1.58 9.67 7.24
N THR A 12 0.86 9.20 6.23
CA THR A 12 0.25 7.87 6.22
C THR A 12 1.24 6.83 5.65
N VAL A 13 0.93 5.54 5.82
CA VAL A 13 1.70 4.43 5.22
C VAL A 13 1.88 4.64 3.71
N ARG A 14 0.84 5.16 3.04
CA ARG A 14 0.84 5.44 1.60
C ARG A 14 1.76 6.59 1.21
N ASP A 15 1.82 7.64 2.01
CA ASP A 15 2.74 8.75 1.73
C ASP A 15 4.19 8.29 1.90
N VAL A 16 4.45 7.48 2.92
CA VAL A 16 5.78 6.91 3.19
C VAL A 16 6.22 5.95 2.11
N SER A 17 5.32 5.10 1.59
CA SER A 17 5.61 4.18 0.49
C SER A 17 6.02 4.93 -0.78
N LEU A 18 5.37 6.06 -1.08
CA LEU A 18 5.73 6.93 -2.19
C LEU A 18 7.09 7.63 -1.99
N ILE A 19 7.39 8.09 -0.77
CA ILE A 19 8.64 8.80 -0.44
C ILE A 19 9.85 7.86 -0.47
N LEU A 20 9.69 6.63 0.05
CA LEU A 20 10.74 5.63 0.14
C LEU A 20 10.82 4.73 -1.11
N GLY A 21 9.78 4.70 -1.95
CA GLY A 21 9.73 3.89 -3.17
C GLY A 21 9.59 2.38 -2.90
N VAL A 22 9.10 2.01 -1.72
CA VAL A 22 8.90 0.63 -1.25
C VAL A 22 7.41 0.31 -1.18
N SER A 23 7.03 -0.97 -1.13
CA SER A 23 5.62 -1.36 -1.01
C SER A 23 5.05 -0.99 0.36
N GLU A 24 3.72 -0.81 0.46
CA GLU A 24 3.07 -0.54 1.77
C GLU A 24 3.34 -1.67 2.77
N LYS A 25 3.38 -2.92 2.31
CA LYS A 25 3.75 -4.08 3.13
C LYS A 25 5.18 -3.95 3.66
N GLU A 26 6.13 -3.58 2.81
CA GLU A 26 7.52 -3.36 3.21
C GLU A 26 7.68 -2.18 4.18
N VAL A 27 6.85 -1.13 4.05
CA VAL A 27 6.76 -0.07 5.08
C VAL A 27 6.30 -0.65 6.42
N MET A 28 5.30 -1.52 6.42
CA MET A 28 4.80 -2.16 7.65
C MET A 28 5.85 -3.10 8.27
N ASP A 29 6.56 -3.87 7.45
CA ASP A 29 7.67 -4.73 7.89
C ASP A 29 8.80 -3.89 8.52
N LEU A 30 9.09 -2.71 7.96
CA LEU A 30 10.08 -1.76 8.53
C LEU A 30 9.63 -1.18 9.88
N VAL A 31 8.33 -1.00 10.09
CA VAL A 31 7.77 -0.61 11.40
C VAL A 31 7.85 -1.75 12.39
N GLU A 32 7.52 -2.96 11.98
CA GLU A 32 7.56 -4.16 12.82
C GLU A 32 9.00 -4.48 13.28
N THR A 33 9.95 -4.33 12.37
CA THR A 33 11.39 -4.49 12.66
C THR A 33 12.00 -3.30 13.42
N LYS A 34 11.18 -2.31 13.82
CA LYS A 34 11.58 -1.08 14.54
C LYS A 34 12.61 -0.21 13.79
N GLN A 35 12.76 -0.40 12.49
CA GLN A 35 13.63 0.43 11.65
C GLN A 35 12.97 1.78 11.33
N LEU A 36 11.64 1.81 11.31
CA LEU A 36 10.85 3.01 11.05
C LEU A 36 9.98 3.38 12.26
N ALA A 37 10.17 4.59 12.79
CA ALA A 37 9.40 5.09 13.93
C ALA A 37 7.97 5.44 13.51
N ALA A 38 7.00 4.77 14.12
CA ALA A 38 5.60 4.92 13.78
C ALA A 38 4.73 5.02 15.03
N TYR A 39 3.80 5.98 15.04
CA TYR A 39 2.93 6.25 16.17
C TYR A 39 1.54 5.69 15.88
N LYS A 40 1.04 4.83 16.76
CA LYS A 40 -0.34 4.33 16.67
C LYS A 40 -1.30 5.37 17.25
N VAL A 41 -2.16 5.92 16.41
CA VAL A 41 -3.26 6.80 16.83
C VAL A 41 -4.50 5.94 17.05
N GLY A 42 -4.98 5.88 18.29
CA GLY A 42 -6.16 5.10 18.66
C GLY A 42 -6.04 3.58 18.44
N GLY A 43 -4.81 3.05 18.39
CA GLY A 43 -4.54 1.62 18.19
C GLY A 43 -4.70 1.10 16.76
N VAL A 44 -5.27 1.89 15.85
CA VAL A 44 -5.62 1.46 14.47
C VAL A 44 -4.76 2.14 13.40
N TYR A 45 -4.51 3.45 13.54
CA TYR A 45 -3.83 4.21 12.47
C TYR A 45 -2.36 4.42 12.79
N ILE A 46 -1.49 4.00 11.88
CA ILE A 46 -0.06 4.27 11.97
C ILE A 46 0.22 5.62 11.30
N ARG A 47 0.78 6.56 12.08
CA ARG A 47 1.20 7.89 11.62
C ARG A 47 2.71 8.03 11.73
N PHE A 48 3.32 8.66 10.73
CA PHE A 48 4.76 8.87 10.65
C PHE A 48 5.09 10.36 10.69
N LYS A 49 6.17 10.72 11.39
CA LYS A 49 6.68 12.10 11.35
C LYS A 49 7.48 12.31 10.06
N GLN A 50 7.14 13.34 9.29
CA GLN A 50 7.79 13.62 8.02
C GLN A 50 9.32 13.76 8.14
N GLU A 51 9.79 14.44 9.19
CA GLU A 51 11.22 14.63 9.48
C GLU A 51 11.98 13.29 9.55
N GLN A 52 11.46 12.35 10.35
CA GLN A 52 12.07 11.04 10.56
C GLN A 52 12.15 10.23 9.26
N ILE A 53 11.13 10.32 8.39
CA ILE A 53 11.13 9.65 7.09
C ILE A 53 12.17 10.25 6.15
N THR A 54 12.30 11.58 6.15
CA THR A 54 13.29 12.27 5.31
C THR A 54 14.73 12.02 5.76
N GLU A 55 14.98 11.93 7.07
CA GLU A 55 16.27 11.53 7.63
C GLU A 55 16.56 10.05 7.37
N PHE A 56 15.56 9.19 7.58
CA PHE A 56 15.65 7.76 7.27
C PHE A 56 16.00 7.56 5.80
N ARG A 57 15.38 8.30 4.87
CA ARG A 57 15.71 8.23 3.43
C ARG A 57 17.19 8.54 3.13
N LYS A 58 17.83 9.42 3.88
CA LYS A 58 19.26 9.78 3.67
C LYS A 58 20.20 8.68 4.16
N SER A 59 19.85 8.06 5.28
CA SER A 59 20.63 6.99 5.93
C SER A 59 20.34 5.61 5.33
N PHE A 60 19.11 5.44 4.83
CA PHE A 60 18.62 4.28 4.12
C PHE A 60 19.22 4.31 2.71
N LYS A 61 20.43 3.77 2.62
CA LYS A 61 20.93 3.27 1.34
C LYS A 61 20.09 2.01 1.06
N PRO A 62 19.19 2.00 0.07
CA PRO A 62 18.61 0.75 -0.35
C PRO A 62 19.80 -0.12 -0.78
N ALA A 63 20.15 -1.12 0.03
CA ALA A 63 21.21 -2.10 -0.29
C ALA A 63 20.87 -2.89 -1.56
N SER A 64 19.71 -2.63 -2.15
CA SER A 64 19.29 -3.18 -3.40
C SER A 64 18.93 -2.05 -4.36
N LYS A 65 19.83 -1.85 -5.31
CA LYS A 65 19.52 -1.52 -6.69
C LYS A 65 18.52 -2.58 -7.22
N LYS A 66 17.27 -2.56 -6.77
CA LYS A 66 16.21 -3.49 -7.19
C LYS A 66 15.14 -2.74 -7.95
N THR A 67 15.55 -2.22 -9.09
CA THR A 67 14.70 -1.85 -10.24
C THR A 67 13.86 -3.04 -10.78
N ILE A 68 13.81 -4.21 -10.10
CA ILE A 68 13.21 -5.44 -10.60
C ILE A 68 12.07 -6.00 -9.69
N VAL A 69 11.88 -5.52 -8.45
CA VAL A 69 10.79 -6.05 -7.58
C VAL A 69 9.46 -5.33 -7.78
N SER A 70 9.50 -4.05 -8.14
CA SER A 70 8.29 -3.26 -8.33
C SER A 70 7.42 -3.82 -9.46
N GLN A 71 7.97 -4.41 -10.53
CA GLN A 71 7.13 -4.92 -11.61
C GLN A 71 6.42 -6.24 -11.30
N LYS A 72 7.00 -7.12 -10.48
CA LYS A 72 6.40 -8.43 -10.21
C LYS A 72 5.36 -8.41 -9.09
N TYR A 73 5.55 -7.51 -8.11
CA TYR A 73 4.58 -7.26 -7.03
C TYR A 73 3.50 -6.24 -7.47
N ALA A 74 3.85 -5.17 -8.19
CA ALA A 74 2.84 -4.14 -8.54
C ALA A 74 1.76 -4.58 -9.54
N LEU A 75 1.96 -5.65 -10.32
CA LEU A 75 0.90 -6.15 -11.20
C LEU A 75 0.12 -7.30 -10.55
N LYS A 76 0.80 -8.29 -9.98
CA LYS A 76 0.13 -9.45 -9.39
C LYS A 76 -0.62 -9.09 -8.11
N ASP A 77 -0.06 -8.25 -7.25
CA ASP A 77 -0.73 -7.85 -6.01
C ASP A 77 -1.84 -6.85 -6.28
N ARG A 78 -1.68 -5.91 -7.24
CA ARG A 78 -2.80 -5.03 -7.64
C ARG A 78 -3.97 -5.81 -8.23
N VAL A 79 -3.69 -6.87 -8.98
CA VAL A 79 -4.73 -7.74 -9.53
C VAL A 79 -5.38 -8.54 -8.40
N SER A 80 -4.61 -9.12 -7.48
CA SER A 80 -5.16 -9.82 -6.32
C SER A 80 -5.97 -8.92 -5.40
N ASP A 81 -5.51 -7.69 -5.14
CA ASP A 81 -6.22 -6.66 -4.38
C ASP A 81 -7.52 -6.27 -5.09
N PHE A 82 -7.51 -6.20 -6.43
CA PHE A 82 -8.73 -5.97 -7.21
C PHE A 82 -9.70 -7.15 -7.07
N PHE A 83 -9.25 -8.39 -7.17
CA PHE A 83 -10.13 -9.56 -6.99
C PHE A 83 -10.65 -9.71 -5.54
N TYR A 84 -9.82 -9.41 -4.53
CA TYR A 84 -10.20 -9.42 -3.12
C TYR A 84 -11.22 -8.33 -2.79
N PHE A 85 -11.05 -7.12 -3.32
CA PHE A 85 -11.99 -6.02 -3.13
C PHE A 85 -13.29 -6.18 -3.93
N ASN A 86 -13.24 -6.93 -5.05
CA ASN A 86 -14.38 -7.14 -5.95
C ASN A 86 -14.97 -8.56 -5.85
N ASP A 87 -14.72 -9.29 -4.75
CA ASP A 87 -15.20 -10.65 -4.52
C ASP A 87 -16.71 -10.79 -4.74
N PHE A 88 -17.50 -9.84 -4.24
CA PHE A 88 -18.95 -9.75 -4.44
C PHE A 88 -19.35 -9.55 -5.91
N TYR A 89 -18.61 -8.74 -6.67
CA TYR A 89 -18.89 -8.47 -8.09
C TYR A 89 -18.54 -9.65 -8.99
N ILE A 90 -17.50 -10.40 -8.64
CA ILE A 90 -17.11 -11.62 -9.36
C ILE A 90 -18.16 -12.70 -9.15
N LEU A 91 -18.64 -12.87 -7.90
CA LEU A 91 -19.72 -13.80 -7.58
C LEU A 91 -21.02 -13.42 -8.30
N SER A 92 -21.35 -12.13 -8.35
CA SER A 92 -22.58 -11.68 -9.02
C SER A 92 -22.54 -11.91 -10.53
N ILE A 93 -21.42 -11.60 -11.21
CA ILE A 93 -21.24 -11.92 -12.64
C ILE A 93 -21.33 -13.43 -12.89
N LEU A 94 -20.77 -14.26 -12.01
CA LEU A 94 -20.82 -15.71 -12.15
C LEU A 94 -22.26 -16.23 -12.08
N ILE A 95 -23.06 -15.72 -11.14
CA ILE A 95 -24.49 -16.06 -11.02
C ILE A 95 -25.27 -15.58 -12.26
N ILE A 96 -25.04 -14.34 -12.69
CA ILE A 96 -25.71 -13.77 -13.88
C ILE A 96 -25.37 -14.59 -15.12
N ALA A 97 -24.10 -14.95 -15.32
CA ALA A 97 -23.66 -15.78 -16.44
C ALA A 97 -24.31 -17.17 -16.41
N LEU A 98 -24.41 -17.80 -15.23
CA LEU A 98 -25.08 -19.09 -15.07
C LEU A 98 -26.57 -19.01 -15.43
N ILE A 99 -27.26 -17.96 -14.99
CA ILE A 99 -28.66 -17.72 -15.36
C ILE A 99 -28.80 -17.51 -16.88
N LEU A 100 -27.92 -16.72 -17.49
CA LEU A 100 -27.94 -16.50 -18.94
C LEU A 100 -27.71 -17.80 -19.70
N VAL A 101 -26.76 -18.65 -19.28
CA VAL A 101 -26.52 -19.95 -19.90
C VAL A 101 -27.77 -20.83 -19.85
N ILE A 102 -28.46 -20.89 -18.71
CA ILE A 102 -29.72 -21.65 -18.59
C ILE A 102 -30.77 -21.11 -19.57
N ILE A 103 -30.94 -19.78 -19.65
CA ILE A 103 -31.90 -19.15 -20.56
C ILE A 103 -31.58 -19.46 -22.03
N PHE A 104 -30.32 -19.38 -22.43
CA PHE A 104 -29.89 -19.65 -23.79
C PHE A 104 -29.81 -21.13 -24.15
N GLN A 105 -29.77 -22.03 -23.17
CA GLN A 105 -29.80 -23.48 -23.41
C GLN A 105 -31.23 -24.00 -23.59
N GLU A 106 -32.22 -23.36 -22.97
CA GLU A 106 -33.65 -23.68 -23.08
C GLU A 106 -34.35 -23.03 -24.29
N TYR A 107 -33.65 -22.20 -25.08
CA TYR A 107 -34.16 -21.53 -26.28
C TYR A 107 -33.36 -21.94 -27.52
#